data_AF-A0A537F2I4-F1
#
_entry.id   AF-A0A537F2I4-F1
#
_cell.length_a   1.000
_cell.length_b   1.000
_cell.length_c   1.000
_cell.angle_alpha   90.00
_cell.angle_beta   90.00
_cell.angle_gamma   90.00
#
_symmetry.space_group_name_H-M   'P 1'
#
loop_
_entity.id
_entity.type
_entity.pdbx_description
1 polymer ?
#
loop_
_entity_poly.entity_id
_entity_poly.type
_entity_poly.pdbx_seq_one_letter_code
_entity_poly.pdbx_strand_id
1 'polypeptide(L)'
;MILIDNVTHSTLGYLYFPNWAIGVILLLLAPLAAVLSVELNVIASARVSDVRAASQLGALMFLPFMALYVAGEIGLVLLDTNNLLLISAIVAALDLVLFRISTATFRREEILTKWK
;
A
#
# COMPACT_ATOMS: atom_id res chain seq x y z
N MET A 1 18.13 -1.18 -7.43
CA MET A 1 18.85 0.06 -7.79
C MET A 1 20.19 -0.30 -8.43
N ILE A 2 21.19 -0.78 -7.68
CA ILE A 2 22.52 -1.13 -8.19
C ILE A 2 22.49 -2.09 -9.40
N LEU A 3 21.68 -3.16 -9.36
CA LEU A 3 21.57 -4.10 -10.49
C LEU A 3 20.99 -3.45 -11.75
N ILE A 4 19.97 -2.61 -11.59
CA ILE A 4 19.34 -1.90 -12.72
C ILE A 4 20.32 -0.88 -13.29
N ASP A 5 21.01 -0.13 -12.43
CA ASP A 5 22.02 0.81 -12.90
C ASP A 5 23.15 0.10 -13.65
N ASN A 6 23.65 -1.04 -13.16
CA ASN A 6 24.69 -1.81 -13.86
C ASN A 6 24.24 -2.28 -15.26
N VAL A 7 22.99 -2.77 -15.39
CA VAL A 7 22.44 -3.21 -16.68
C VAL A 7 22.18 -2.02 -17.61
N THR A 8 21.76 -0.88 -17.07
CA THR A 8 21.36 0.28 -17.89
C THR A 8 22.54 1.23 -18.18
N HIS A 9 23.64 1.13 -17.43
CA HIS A 9 24.82 1.98 -17.57
C HIS A 9 25.46 1.86 -18.96
N SER A 10 25.44 0.67 -19.57
CA SER A 10 25.94 0.47 -20.94
C SER A 10 25.14 1.25 -22.00
N THR A 11 23.88 1.55 -21.71
CA THR A 11 22.96 2.20 -22.65
C THR A 11 22.82 3.70 -22.36
N LEU A 12 22.78 4.08 -21.08
CA LEU A 12 22.58 5.47 -20.65
C LEU A 12 23.89 6.24 -20.43
N GLY A 13 24.98 5.57 -20.06
CA GLY A 13 26.27 6.21 -19.75
C GLY A 13 26.32 7.01 -18.45
N TYR A 14 25.24 6.98 -17.66
CA TYR A 14 25.16 7.58 -16.32
C TYR A 14 24.29 6.71 -15.40
N LEU A 15 24.39 6.95 -14.08
CA LEU A 15 23.58 6.29 -13.05
C LEU A 15 22.14 6.82 -13.08
N TYR A 16 21.17 5.96 -13.34
CA TYR A 16 19.76 6.36 -13.45
C TYR A 16 19.10 6.53 -12.06
N PHE A 17 19.52 5.72 -11.09
CA PHE A 17 19.14 5.88 -9.70
C PHE A 17 20.27 6.51 -8.86
N PRO A 18 19.94 7.23 -7.78
CA PRO A 18 18.60 7.54 -7.28
C PRO A 18 17.91 8.67 -8.08
N ASN A 19 16.60 8.53 -8.32
CA ASN A 19 15.76 9.55 -8.95
C ASN A 19 14.60 9.98 -8.03
N TRP A 20 13.87 11.03 -8.40
CA TRP A 20 12.77 11.53 -7.56
C TRP A 20 11.61 10.55 -7.44
N ALA A 21 11.31 9.79 -8.50
CA ALA A 21 10.25 8.77 -8.48
C ALA A 21 10.50 7.70 -7.41
N ILE A 22 11.73 7.17 -7.31
CA ILE A 22 12.07 6.19 -6.27
C ILE A 22 12.02 6.81 -4.88
N GLY A 23 12.40 8.09 -4.74
CA GLY A 23 12.28 8.83 -3.49
C GLY A 23 10.83 8.89 -3.00
N VAL A 24 9.89 9.22 -3.89
CA VAL A 24 8.45 9.24 -3.57
C VAL A 24 7.95 7.84 -3.24
N ILE A 25 8.34 6.81 -4.00
CA ILE A 25 7.91 5.44 -3.73
C ILE A 25 8.35 4.97 -2.35
N LEU A 26 9.64 5.16 -2.01
CA LEU A 26 10.21 4.63 -0.78
C LEU A 26 9.81 5.43 0.46
N LEU A 27 9.75 6.77 0.36
CA LEU A 27 9.55 7.65 1.52
C LEU A 27 8.09 8.05 1.73
N LEU A 28 7.23 7.90 0.73
CA LEU A 28 5.83 8.32 0.82
C LEU A 28 4.86 7.18 0.51
N LEU A 29 4.91 6.62 -0.71
CA LEU A 29 3.92 5.64 -1.13
C LEU A 29 4.02 4.33 -0.32
N ALA A 30 5.22 3.82 -0.09
CA ALA A 30 5.46 2.59 0.66
C ALA A 30 4.96 2.66 2.13
N PRO A 31 5.29 3.71 2.93
CA PRO A 31 4.75 3.81 4.28
C PRO A 31 3.23 3.99 4.30
N LEU A 32 2.65 4.76 3.37
CA LEU A 32 1.19 4.89 3.26
C LEU A 32 0.53 3.55 2.90
N ALA A 33 1.08 2.81 1.94
CA ALA A 33 0.60 1.48 1.58
C ALA A 33 0.64 0.49 2.76
N ALA A 34 1.66 0.60 3.62
CA ALA A 34 1.74 -0.19 4.84
C ALA A 34 0.64 0.17 5.85
N VAL A 35 0.35 1.46 6.04
CA VAL A 35 -0.76 1.93 6.89
C VAL A 35 -2.08 1.38 6.37
N LEU A 36 -2.36 1.55 5.07
CA LEU A 36 -3.56 1.03 4.42
C LEU A 36 -3.75 -0.48 4.68
N SER A 37 -2.67 -1.25 4.50
CA SER A 37 -2.68 -2.70 4.72
C SER A 37 -2.99 -3.06 6.18
N VAL A 38 -2.43 -2.32 7.14
CA VAL A 38 -2.70 -2.54 8.57
C VAL A 38 -4.15 -2.20 8.90
N GLU A 39 -4.67 -1.07 8.44
CA GLU A 39 -6.04 -0.64 8.72
C GLU A 39 -7.08 -1.60 8.15
N LEU A 40 -6.88 -2.08 6.92
CA LEU A 40 -7.74 -3.10 6.33
C LEU A 40 -7.68 -4.42 7.11
N ASN A 41 -6.49 -4.84 7.55
CA ASN A 41 -6.34 -6.06 8.37
C ASN A 41 -7.06 -5.95 9.71
N VAL A 42 -6.96 -4.79 10.35
CA VAL A 42 -7.68 -4.46 11.58
C VAL A 42 -9.20 -4.58 11.37
N ILE A 43 -9.73 -4.02 10.28
CA ILE A 43 -11.16 -4.12 9.95
C ILE A 43 -11.57 -5.56 9.64
N ALA A 44 -10.78 -6.31 8.87
CA ALA A 44 -11.09 -7.70 8.52
C ALA A 44 -11.06 -8.61 9.75
N SER A 45 -10.07 -8.44 10.63
CA SER A 45 -9.97 -9.20 11.88
C SER A 45 -11.13 -8.91 12.83
N ALA A 46 -11.69 -7.70 12.83
CA ALA A 46 -12.86 -7.37 13.64
C ALA A 46 -14.16 -8.01 13.11
N ARG A 47 -14.21 -8.38 11.83
CA ARG A 47 -15.41 -8.93 11.17
C ARG A 47 -15.43 -10.44 11.07
N VAL A 48 -14.28 -11.10 11.18
CA VAL A 48 -14.12 -12.54 10.97
C VAL A 48 -13.76 -13.24 12.28
N SER A 49 -14.49 -14.30 12.61
CA SER A 49 -14.29 -15.08 13.83
C SER A 49 -13.21 -16.17 13.70
N ASP A 50 -12.87 -16.59 12.49
CA ASP A 50 -11.87 -17.63 12.21
C ASP A 50 -10.55 -17.02 11.71
N VAL A 51 -9.45 -17.38 12.36
CA VAL A 51 -8.09 -16.93 12.05
C VAL A 51 -7.71 -17.24 10.60
N ARG A 52 -8.16 -18.39 10.05
CA ARG A 52 -7.85 -18.76 8.66
C ARG A 52 -8.50 -17.81 7.66
N ALA A 53 -9.78 -17.48 7.86
CA ALA A 53 -10.50 -16.58 6.98
C ALA A 53 -9.95 -15.15 7.06
N ALA A 54 -9.54 -14.69 8.25
CA ALA A 54 -8.85 -13.40 8.40
C ALA A 54 -7.54 -13.34 7.60
N SER A 55 -6.72 -14.41 7.62
CA SER A 55 -5.47 -14.46 6.88
C SER A 55 -5.65 -14.43 5.36
N GLN A 56 -6.67 -15.10 4.83
CA GLN A 56 -6.98 -15.10 3.39
C GLN A 56 -7.47 -13.72 2.92
N LEU A 57 -8.31 -13.06 3.72
CA LEU A 57 -8.73 -11.68 3.44
C LEU A 57 -7.54 -10.72 3.50
N GLY A 58 -6.61 -10.92 4.44
CA GLY A 58 -5.37 -10.16 4.53
C GLY A 58 -4.54 -10.23 3.24
N ALA A 59 -4.41 -11.41 2.65
CA ALA A 59 -3.72 -11.57 1.35
C ALA A 59 -4.45 -10.84 0.20
N LEU A 60 -5.78 -10.80 0.22
CA LEU A 60 -6.57 -10.09 -0.79
C LEU A 60 -6.38 -8.57 -0.73
N MET A 61 -5.93 -8.01 0.40
CA MET A 61 -5.65 -6.57 0.54
C MET A 61 -4.45 -6.10 -0.28
N PHE A 62 -3.63 -7.03 -0.80
CA PHE A 62 -2.56 -6.70 -1.75
C PHE A 62 -3.08 -6.44 -3.18
N LEU A 63 -4.31 -6.86 -3.49
CA LEU A 63 -4.93 -6.74 -4.80
C LEU A 63 -4.95 -5.31 -5.39
N PRO A 64 -5.30 -4.23 -4.65
CA PRO A 64 -5.24 -2.87 -5.20
C PRO A 64 -3.84 -2.46 -5.66
N PHE A 65 -2.79 -2.90 -4.96
CA PHE A 65 -1.42 -2.62 -5.35
C PHE A 65 -1.00 -3.43 -6.58
N MET A 66 -1.47 -4.67 -6.70
CA MET A 66 -1.31 -5.46 -7.93
C MET A 66 -2.00 -4.82 -9.12
N ALA A 67 -3.22 -4.29 -8.95
CA ALA A 67 -3.92 -3.58 -10.00
C ALA A 67 -3.14 -2.34 -10.46
N LEU A 68 -2.56 -1.59 -9.52
CA LEU A 68 -1.73 -0.42 -9.82
C LEU A 68 -0.45 -0.81 -10.57
N TYR A 69 0.21 -1.89 -10.17
CA TYR A 69 1.37 -2.45 -10.88
C TYR A 69 1.01 -2.81 -12.32
N VAL A 70 -0.05 -3.60 -12.53
CA VAL A 70 -0.50 -4.00 -13.87
C VAL A 70 -0.88 -2.78 -14.71
N ALA A 71 -1.55 -1.79 -14.12
CA ALA A 71 -1.91 -0.54 -14.80
C ALA A 71 -0.66 0.25 -15.26
N GLY A 72 0.43 0.17 -14.50
CA GLY A 72 1.74 0.72 -14.89
C GLY A 72 2.35 0.00 -16.10
N GLU A 73 2.38 -1.33 -16.05
CA GLU A 73 2.98 -2.16 -17.11
C GLU A 73 2.26 -2.05 -18.46
N ILE A 74 0.92 -1.93 -18.45
CA ILE A 74 0.14 -1.74 -19.69
C ILE A 74 0.11 -0.29 -20.18
N GLY A 75 0.79 0.63 -19.48
CA GLY A 75 0.85 2.05 -19.83
C GLY A 75 -0.43 2.84 -19.57
N LEU A 76 -1.38 2.29 -18.78
CA LEU A 76 -2.61 3.01 -18.38
C LEU A 76 -2.29 4.11 -17.37
N VAL A 77 -1.31 3.87 -16.50
CA VAL A 77 -0.79 4.84 -15.54
C VAL A 77 0.71 5.00 -15.73
N LEU A 78 1.17 6.19 -16.10
CA LEU A 78 2.60 6.50 -16.11
C LEU A 78 3.09 6.65 -14.68
N LEU A 79 4.12 5.90 -14.28
CA LEU A 79 4.73 5.98 -12.94
C LEU A 79 5.83 7.07 -12.89
N ASP A 80 5.46 8.28 -13.33
CA ASP A 80 6.31 9.44 -13.18
C ASP A 80 6.16 10.07 -11.78
N THR A 81 7.00 11.06 -11.45
CA THR A 81 7.01 11.66 -10.11
C THR A 81 5.66 12.33 -9.76
N ASN A 82 5.01 12.98 -10.74
CA ASN A 82 3.76 13.68 -10.50
C ASN A 82 2.59 12.72 -10.26
N ASN A 83 2.48 11.67 -11.08
CA ASN A 83 1.44 10.66 -10.91
C ASN A 83 1.65 9.86 -9.63
N LEU A 84 2.90 9.55 -9.26
CA LEU A 84 3.20 8.90 -7.99
C LEU A 84 2.80 9.75 -6.78
N LEU A 85 2.98 11.09 -6.85
CA LEU A 85 2.48 11.99 -5.81
C LEU A 85 0.95 12.01 -5.76
N LEU A 86 0.27 12.00 -6.90
CA LEU A 86 -1.19 11.92 -6.97
C LEU A 86 -1.71 10.61 -6.38
N ILE A 87 -1.11 9.48 -6.76
CA ILE A 87 -1.43 8.16 -6.20
C ILE A 87 -1.22 8.17 -4.68
N SER A 88 -0.10 8.70 -4.22
CA SER A 88 0.20 8.81 -2.79
C SER A 88 -0.84 9.65 -2.05
N ALA A 89 -1.30 10.77 -2.66
CA ALA A 89 -2.36 11.60 -2.09
C ALA A 89 -3.70 10.84 -2.01
N ILE A 90 -4.03 10.04 -3.02
CA ILE A 90 -5.23 9.18 -3.02
C ILE A 90 -5.14 8.13 -1.91
N VAL A 91 -4.00 7.45 -1.78
CA VAL A 91 -3.79 6.45 -0.71
C VAL A 91 -3.87 7.11 0.67
N ALA A 92 -3.23 8.27 0.86
CA ALA A 92 -3.32 9.01 2.13
C ALA A 92 -4.76 9.43 2.47
N ALA A 93 -5.56 9.83 1.46
CA ALA A 93 -6.97 10.14 1.66
C ALA A 93 -7.77 8.89 2.06
N LEU A 94 -7.48 7.74 1.44
CA LEU A 94 -8.07 6.45 1.81
C LEU A 94 -7.71 6.04 3.23
N ASP A 95 -6.45 6.19 3.63
CA ASP A 95 -5.99 5.93 5.01
C ASP A 95 -6.76 6.81 6.01
N LEU A 96 -6.92 8.11 5.73
CA LEU A 96 -7.70 8.98 6.61
C LEU A 96 -9.15 8.52 6.77
N VAL A 97 -9.78 8.02 5.71
CA VAL A 97 -11.15 7.49 5.74
C VAL A 97 -11.19 6.15 6.49
N LEU A 98 -10.27 5.23 6.18
CA LEU A 98 -10.19 3.90 6.79
C LEU A 98 -9.81 3.98 8.27
N PHE A 99 -8.97 4.91 8.67
CA PHE A 99 -8.68 5.20 10.07
C PHE A 99 -9.94 5.56 10.87
N ARG A 100 -10.84 6.38 10.30
CA ARG A 100 -12.12 6.72 10.93
C ARG A 100 -13.05 5.50 11.00
N ILE A 101 -13.05 4.66 9.97
CA ILE A 101 -13.88 3.44 9.94
C ILE A 101 -13.35 2.38 10.91
N SER A 102 -12.04 2.19 10.98
CA SER A 102 -11.39 1.19 11.82
C SER A 102 -11.60 1.52 13.30
N THR A 103 -11.42 2.78 13.69
CA THR A 103 -11.70 3.26 15.06
C THR A 103 -13.16 3.11 15.46
N ALA A 104 -14.11 3.34 14.54
CA ALA A 104 -15.53 3.11 14.79
C ALA A 104 -15.92 1.61 14.86
N THR A 105 -15.24 0.77 14.08
CA THR A 105 -15.45 -0.69 14.07
C THR A 105 -14.84 -1.33 15.33
N PHE A 106 -13.75 -0.79 15.85
CA PHE A 106 -13.14 -1.21 17.11
C PHE A 106 -13.93 -0.73 18.32
N ARG A 107 -14.97 -1.49 18.69
CA ARG A 107 -15.65 -1.33 19.98
C ARG A 107 -14.76 -1.87 21.11
N ARG A 108 -13.94 -1.00 21.70
CA ARG A 108 -13.11 -1.30 22.89
C ARG A 108 -13.87 -2.01 24.02
N GLU A 109 -15.18 -1.76 24.13
CA GLU A 109 -16.03 -2.26 25.22
C GLU A 109 -16.52 -3.71 25.00
N GLU A 110 -16.65 -4.18 23.75
CA GLU A 110 -17.06 -5.56 23.48
C GLU A 110 -15.90 -6.56 23.60
N ILE A 111 -14.65 -6.12 23.32
CA ILE A 111 -13.46 -6.98 23.49
C ILE A 111 -13.31 -7.40 24.96
N LEU A 112 -13.52 -6.50 25.92
CA LEU A 112 -13.35 -6.83 27.35
C LEU A 112 -14.53 -7.62 27.95
N THR A 113 -15.71 -7.60 27.31
CA THR A 113 -16.93 -8.24 27.84
C THR A 113 -17.31 -9.54 27.15
N LYS A 114 -16.87 -9.76 25.90
CA LYS A 114 -17.20 -10.97 25.12
C LYS A 114 -16.03 -11.92 24.86
N TRP A 115 -14.81 -11.60 25.32
CA TRP A 115 -13.72 -12.58 25.28
C TRP A 115 -13.96 -13.65 26.34
N LYS A 116 -14.32 -14.85 25.88
CA LYS A 116 -14.37 -16.10 26.66
C LYS A 116 -13.42 -17.10 26.03
#